data_AF-A0A3M8SX93-F1
#
_entry.id   AF-A0A3M8SX93-F1
#
_cell.length_a   1.000
_cell.length_b   1.000
_cell.length_c   1.000
_cell.angle_alpha   90.00
_cell.angle_beta   90.00
_cell.angle_gamma   90.00
#
_symmetry.space_group_name_H-M   'P 1'
#
loop_
_entity.id
_entity.type
_entity.pdbx_description
1 polymer ?
#
loop_
_entity_poly.entity_id
_entity_poly.type
_entity_poly.pdbx_seq_one_letter_code
_entity_poly.pdbx_strand_id
1 'polypeptide(L)' 'PMHRDLASFDFNASSADARLISELASLAFTDTAQNVVLIGGPGTGKTHLATALAVSGITRHGKRVRFYS' A
#
# COMPACT_ATOMS: atom_id res chain seq x y z
N PRO A 1 2.25 -17.84 -2.07
CA PRO A 1 2.08 -16.36 -2.03
C PRO A 1 0.90 -15.99 -1.12
N MET A 2 1.13 -15.25 -0.04
CA MET A 2 0.02 -14.64 0.70
C MET A 2 -0.53 -13.51 -0.18
N HIS A 3 -1.74 -13.66 -0.71
CA HIS A 3 -2.43 -12.57 -1.41
C HIS A 3 -2.74 -11.48 -0.38
N ARG A 4 -1.88 -10.45 -0.33
CA ARG A 4 -2.10 -9.22 0.43
C ARG A 4 -2.43 -8.13 -0.57
N ASP A 5 -3.66 -8.13 -1.04
CA ASP A 5 -4.20 -7.05 -1.86
C ASP A 5 -4.99 -6.08 -0.98
N LEU A 6 -5.46 -4.98 -1.58
CA LEU A 6 -6.29 -4.00 -0.89
C LEU A 6 -7.70 -4.53 -0.62
N ALA A 7 -8.18 -5.50 -1.39
CA ALA A 7 -9.53 -6.05 -1.23
C ALA A 7 -9.63 -6.90 0.04
N SER A 8 -8.54 -7.54 0.45
CA SER A 8 -8.46 -8.36 1.66
C SER A 8 -8.10 -7.57 2.92
N PHE A 9 -7.96 -6.24 2.87
CA PHE A 9 -7.56 -5.43 4.03
C PHE A 9 -8.79 -4.95 4.81
N ASP A 10 -8.86 -5.29 6.11
CA ASP A 10 -9.92 -4.80 6.98
C ASP A 10 -9.62 -3.38 7.50
N PHE A 11 -10.23 -2.40 6.85
CA PHE A 11 -10.13 -0.99 7.23
C PHE A 11 -10.87 -0.66 8.54
N ASN A 12 -11.84 -1.47 8.99
CA ASN A 12 -12.50 -1.22 10.28
C ASN A 12 -11.59 -1.57 11.46
N ALA A 13 -10.64 -2.48 11.26
CA ALA A 13 -9.64 -2.88 12.24
C ALA A 13 -8.34 -2.06 12.16
N SER A 14 -8.27 -1.04 11.28
CA SER A 14 -7.09 -0.19 11.09
C SER A 14 -7.42 1.28 11.25
N SER A 15 -6.45 2.07 11.70
CA SER A 15 -6.55 3.55 11.71
C SER A 15 -6.24 4.17 10.35
N ALA A 16 -5.98 3.37 9.32
CA ALA A 16 -5.66 3.87 7.98
C ALA A 16 -6.91 4.41 7.28
N ASP A 17 -6.79 5.58 6.66
CA ASP A 17 -7.84 6.16 5.84
C ASP A 17 -7.99 5.35 4.54
N ALA A 18 -9.12 4.64 4.40
CA ALA A 18 -9.42 3.82 3.23
C ALA A 18 -9.44 4.62 1.92
N ARG A 19 -9.90 5.87 1.95
CA ARG A 19 -9.96 6.75 0.78
C ARG A 19 -8.55 7.12 0.33
N LEU A 20 -7.70 7.53 1.27
CA LEU A 20 -6.30 7.85 0.99
C LEU A 20 -5.55 6.63 0.46
N ILE A 21 -5.74 5.45 1.05
CA ILE A 21 -5.09 4.23 0.57
C ILE A 21 -5.55 3.88 -0.86
N SER A 22 -6.83 4.05 -1.17
CA SER A 22 -7.34 3.87 -2.54
C SER A 22 -6.73 4.85 -3.53
N GLU A 23 -6.52 6.11 -3.14
CA GLU A 23 -5.84 7.11 -3.97
C GLU A 23 -4.36 6.73 -4.18
N LEU A 24 -3.66 6.33 -3.13
CA LEU A 24 -2.27 5.87 -3.22
C LEU A 24 -2.13 4.63 -4.11
N ALA A 25 -3.16 3.78 -4.22
CA ALA A 25 -3.15 2.61 -5.10
C ALA A 25 -3.04 2.95 -6.60
N SER A 26 -3.34 4.21 -6.98
CA SER A 26 -3.09 4.73 -8.33
C SER A 26 -1.60 4.91 -8.64
N LEU A 27 -0.75 5.00 -7.60
CA LEU A 27 0.67 5.32 -7.70
C LEU A 27 1.02 6.65 -8.37
N ALA A 28 0.06 7.57 -8.51
CA ALA A 28 0.31 8.90 -9.08
C ALA A 28 1.37 9.71 -8.30
N PHE A 29 1.54 9.43 -7.00
CA PHE A 29 2.60 10.02 -6.18
C PHE A 29 4.00 9.72 -6.71
N THR A 30 4.17 8.63 -7.47
CA THR A 30 5.47 8.27 -8.06
C THR A 30 5.87 9.16 -9.23
N ASP A 31 4.90 9.79 -9.90
CA ASP A 31 5.15 10.60 -11.08
C ASP A 31 5.78 11.96 -10.72
N THR A 32 5.57 12.42 -9.48
CA THR A 32 6.16 13.64 -8.90
C THR A 32 7.21 13.35 -7.83
N ALA A 33 7.68 12.10 -7.72
CA ALA A 33 8.67 11.64 -6.75
C ALA A 33 8.29 11.95 -5.28
N GLN A 34 7.01 11.89 -4.95
CA GLN A 34 6.55 12.03 -3.57
C GLN A 34 6.78 10.74 -2.78
N ASN A 35 7.12 10.90 -1.50
CA ASN A 35 7.31 9.77 -0.59
C ASN A 35 6.01 9.50 0.19
N VAL A 36 5.69 8.22 0.36
CA VAL A 36 4.61 7.75 1.23
C VAL A 36 5.21 7.15 2.48
N VAL A 37 4.78 7.61 3.65
CA VAL A 37 5.22 7.10 4.95
C VAL A 37 4.01 6.58 5.71
N LEU A 38 4.01 5.29 6.06
CA LEU A 38 2.97 4.67 6.89
C LEU A 38 3.43 4.65 8.35
N ILE A 39 2.70 5.36 9.23
CA ILE A 39 3.05 5.51 10.65
C ILE A 39 1.97 4.86 11.52
N GLY A 40 2.37 4.18 12.60
CA GLY A 40 1.46 3.57 13.57
C GLY A 40 2.13 2.46 14.39
N GLY A 41 1.48 2.04 15.49
CA GLY A 41 1.99 0.99 16.38
C GLY A 41 2.16 -0.39 15.72
N PRO A 42 2.80 -1.37 16.37
CA PRO A 42 2.89 -2.74 15.88
C PRO A 42 1.50 -3.32 15.55
N GLY A 43 1.38 -4.12 14.49
CA GLY A 43 0.12 -4.76 14.10
C GLY A 43 -0.91 -3.90 13.36
N THR A 44 -0.68 -2.60 13.14
CA THR A 44 -1.66 -1.69 12.50
C THR A 44 -1.81 -1.85 10.97
N GLY A 45 -1.23 -2.88 10.37
CA GLY A 45 -1.40 -3.17 8.94
C GLY A 45 -0.44 -2.46 7.98
N LYS A 46 0.54 -1.67 8.45
CA LYS A 46 1.51 -0.94 7.59
C LYS A 46 2.18 -1.83 6.53
N THR A 47 2.73 -2.98 6.94
CA THR A 47 3.39 -3.91 6.01
C THR A 47 2.42 -4.52 5.01
N HIS A 48 1.16 -4.76 5.42
CA HIS A 48 0.12 -5.20 4.49
C HIS A 48 -0.15 -4.12 3.45
N LEU A 49 -0.41 -2.88 3.87
CA LEU A 49 -0.68 -1.76 2.98
C LEU A 49 0.48 -1.51 2.01
N ALA A 50 1.73 -1.52 2.48
CA ALA A 50 2.91 -1.40 1.62
C ALA A 50 2.99 -2.55 0.58
N THR A 51 2.66 -3.78 1.00
CA THR A 51 2.60 -4.94 0.09
C THR A 51 1.48 -4.78 -0.94
N ALA A 52 0.30 -4.32 -0.53
CA ALA A 52 -0.84 -4.15 -1.40
C ALA A 52 -0.63 -3.04 -2.45
N LEU A 53 -0.01 -1.92 -2.06
CA LEU A 53 0.42 -0.87 -2.99
C LEU A 53 1.47 -1.40 -3.98
N ALA A 54 2.43 -2.20 -3.52
CA ALA A 54 3.42 -2.84 -4.38
C ALA A 54 2.77 -3.79 -5.40
N VAL A 55 1.81 -4.61 -4.97
CA VAL A 55 1.04 -5.51 -5.85
C VAL A 55 0.28 -4.70 -6.91
N SER A 56 -0.39 -3.61 -6.52
CA SER A 56 -1.03 -2.69 -7.47
C SER A 56 -0.02 -2.17 -8.50
N GLY A 57 1.16 -1.75 -8.04
CA GLY A 57 2.22 -1.24 -8.91
C GLY A 57 2.71 -2.23 -9.95
N ILE A 58 2.93 -3.48 -9.56
CA ILE A 58 3.37 -4.53 -10.46
C ILE A 58 2.25 -4.91 -11.42
N THR A 59 1.04 -5.17 -10.89
CA THR A 59 -0.04 -5.81 -11.66
C THR A 59 -0.83 -4.85 -12.55
N ARG A 60 -0.99 -3.59 -12.12
CA ARG A 60 -1.83 -2.60 -12.83
C ARG A 60 -1.02 -1.53 -13.54
N HIS A 61 0.18 -1.23 -13.06
CA HIS A 61 0.98 -0.09 -13.52
C HIS A 61 2.33 -0.47 -14.13
N GLY A 62 2.68 -1.77 -14.16
CA GLY A 62 3.95 -2.25 -14.74
C GLY A 62 5.20 -1.71 -14.04
N LYS A 63 5.08 -1.19 -12.82
CA LYS A 63 6.19 -0.62 -12.05
C LYS A 63 7.04 -1.74 -11.44
N ARG A 64 8.35 -1.50 -11.33
CA ARG A 64 9.27 -2.39 -10.61
C ARG A 64 9.30 -2.00 -9.14
N VAL A 65 9.09 -2.98 -8.26
CA VAL A 65 9.06 -2.77 -6.80
C VAL A 65 10.11 -3.64 -6.12
N ARG A 66 10.74 -3.13 -5.08
CA ARG A 66 11.71 -3.85 -4.24
C ARG A 66 11.45 -3.55 -2.77
N PHE A 67 11.46 -4.60 -1.95
CA PHE A 67 11.44 -4.47 -0.50
C PHE A 67 12.87 -4.56 0.05
N TYR A 68 13.13 -3.77 1.09
CA TYR A 68 14.35 -3.82 1.89
C TYR A 68 13.96 -4.14 3.33
N SER A 69 14.78 -4.94 4.01
CA SER A 69 14.59 -5.41 5.39
C SER A 69 15.73 -4.94 6.27
#